data_AF-A0A7Y5E3A1-F1
#
_entry.id   AF-A0A7Y5E3A1-F1
#
_cell.length_a   1.000
_cell.length_b   1.000
_cell.length_c   1.000
_cell.angle_alpha   90.00
_cell.angle_beta   90.00
_cell.angle_gamma   90.00
#
_symmetry.space_group_name_H-M   'P 1'
#
loop_
_entity.id
_entity.type
_entity.pdbx_description
1 polymer ?
#
loop_
_entity_poly.entity_id
_entity_poly.type
_entity_poly.pdbx_seq_one_letter_code
_entity_poly.pdbx_strand_id
1 'polypeptide(L)'
;MGHEAAQILGVPQANIALWEKSDKPPRADVLPKMATLYGVKLDALFVDKPSRRKQPVGKAQALFEKLTKLPRSQQHKVLEVLEALLGQYLRAG
;
A
#
# COMPACT_ATOMS: atom_id res chain seq x y z
N MET A 1 14.76 -19.27 18.23
CA MET A 1 13.58 -18.51 17.75
C MET A 1 13.07 -18.99 16.38
N GLY A 2 13.91 -19.40 15.40
CA GLY A 2 13.43 -19.82 14.06
C GLY A 2 12.97 -21.28 13.87
N HIS A 3 13.09 -22.16 14.89
CA HIS A 3 12.74 -23.58 14.76
C HIS A 3 11.23 -23.85 14.75
N GLU A 4 10.49 -23.13 15.59
CA GLU A 4 9.04 -23.30 15.74
C GLU A 4 8.28 -22.70 14.53
N ALA A 5 8.75 -21.56 14.02
CA ALA A 5 8.23 -20.96 12.80
C ALA A 5 8.38 -21.89 11.58
N ALA A 6 9.51 -22.58 11.44
CA ALA A 6 9.72 -23.55 10.36
C ALA A 6 8.67 -24.68 10.37
N GLN A 7 8.34 -25.20 11.55
CA GLN A 7 7.35 -26.26 11.71
C GLN A 7 5.93 -25.76 11.42
N ILE A 8 5.55 -24.59 11.93
CA ILE A 8 4.22 -24.02 11.74
C ILE A 8 3.99 -23.61 10.27
N LEU A 9 5.03 -23.10 9.62
CA LEU A 9 4.96 -22.69 8.21
C LEU A 9 5.12 -23.87 7.24
N GLY A 10 5.54 -25.04 7.72
CA GLY A 10 5.78 -26.23 6.90
C GLY A 10 6.96 -26.08 5.93
N VAL A 11 7.98 -25.33 6.33
CA VAL A 11 9.16 -25.04 5.49
C VAL A 11 10.45 -25.50 6.17
N PRO A 12 11.48 -25.88 5.40
CA PRO A 12 12.79 -26.20 5.97
C PRO A 12 13.35 -25.03 6.79
N GLN A 13 13.97 -25.32 7.95
CA GLN A 13 14.62 -24.31 8.80
C GLN A 13 15.65 -23.47 8.04
N ALA A 14 16.34 -24.08 7.06
CA ALA A 14 17.28 -23.39 6.18
C ALA A 14 16.62 -22.22 5.41
N ASN A 15 15.34 -22.34 5.07
CA ASN A 15 14.60 -21.26 4.40
C ASN A 15 14.31 -20.10 5.35
N ILE A 16 13.93 -20.39 6.60
CA ILE A 16 13.77 -19.35 7.64
C ILE A 16 15.08 -18.60 7.85
N ALA A 17 16.18 -19.33 8.04
CA ALA A 17 17.51 -18.75 8.24
C ALA A 17 17.98 -17.95 7.01
N LEU A 18 17.59 -18.35 5.80
CA LEU A 18 17.85 -17.62 4.57
C LEU A 18 17.06 -16.29 4.53
N TRP A 19 15.77 -16.31 4.88
CA TRP A 19 14.92 -15.10 4.87
C TRP A 19 15.31 -14.10 5.95
N GLU A 20 15.77 -14.57 7.12
CA GLU A 20 16.29 -13.70 8.18
C GLU A 20 17.61 -13.02 7.77
N LYS A 21 18.42 -13.68 6.95
CA LYS A 21 19.77 -13.20 6.57
C LYS A 21 19.82 -12.52 5.20
N SER A 22 18.77 -12.64 4.39
CA SER A 22 18.77 -12.22 2.97
C SER A 22 17.63 -11.26 2.69
N ASP A 23 17.86 -10.28 1.80
CA ASP A 23 16.82 -9.38 1.26
C ASP A 23 15.87 -10.12 0.26
N LYS A 24 15.93 -11.46 0.20
CA LYS A 24 15.08 -12.28 -0.67
C LYS A 24 13.83 -12.68 0.09
N PRO A 25 12.66 -12.12 -0.26
CA PRO A 25 11.43 -12.43 0.45
C PRO A 25 11.04 -13.91 0.27
N PRO A 26 10.29 -14.47 1.23
CA PRO A 26 9.70 -15.80 1.11
C PRO A 26 8.73 -15.89 -0.06
N ARG A 27 8.39 -17.12 -0.45
CA ARG A 27 7.31 -17.36 -1.42
C ARG A 27 5.99 -16.76 -0.91
N ALA A 28 5.21 -16.20 -1.84
CA ALA A 28 3.96 -15.52 -1.53
C ALA A 28 2.98 -16.38 -0.72
N ASP A 29 2.97 -17.71 -0.94
CA ASP A 29 2.08 -18.65 -0.25
C ASP A 29 2.37 -18.79 1.26
N VAL A 30 3.58 -18.43 1.70
CA VAL A 30 4.01 -18.56 3.09
C VAL A 30 3.73 -17.28 3.88
N LEU A 31 3.59 -16.14 3.20
CA LEU A 31 3.36 -14.84 3.83
C LEU A 31 2.05 -14.76 4.63
N PRO A 32 0.89 -15.27 4.14
CA PRO A 32 -0.34 -15.29 4.94
C PRO A 32 -0.18 -16.08 6.24
N LYS A 33 0.51 -17.23 6.19
CA LYS A 33 0.75 -18.06 7.37
C LYS A 33 1.67 -17.38 8.38
N MET A 34 2.68 -16.64 7.89
CA MET A 34 3.53 -15.81 8.76
C MET A 34 2.74 -14.70 9.43
N ALA A 35 1.86 -14.01 8.70
CA ALA A 35 1.03 -12.94 9.25
C ALA A 35 0.14 -13.47 10.39
N THR A 36 -0.47 -14.64 10.19
CA THR A 36 -1.23 -15.34 11.24
C THR A 36 -0.35 -15.74 12.43
N LEU A 37 0.83 -16.32 12.18
CA LEU A 37 1.77 -16.73 13.23
C LEU A 37 2.22 -15.55 14.12
N TYR A 38 2.53 -14.41 13.50
CA TYR A 38 2.95 -13.21 14.21
C TYR A 38 1.79 -12.35 14.72
N GLY A 39 0.52 -12.73 14.45
CA GLY A 39 -0.66 -11.97 14.87
C GLY A 39 -0.77 -10.58 14.23
N VAL A 40 -0.14 -10.37 13.07
CA VAL A 40 -0.13 -9.09 12.36
C VAL A 40 -0.92 -9.16 11.06
N LYS A 41 -1.29 -8.00 10.51
CA LYS A 41 -1.81 -7.94 9.14
C LYS A 41 -0.71 -8.28 8.14
N LEU A 42 -1.07 -8.92 7.03
CA LEU A 42 -0.13 -9.28 5.96
C LEU A 42 0.73 -8.09 5.50
N ASP A 43 0.13 -6.90 5.43
CA ASP A 43 0.78 -5.65 5.08
C ASP A 43 1.95 -5.28 6.02
N ALA A 44 1.84 -5.65 7.30
CA ALA A 44 2.87 -5.38 8.31
C ALA A 44 4.11 -6.28 8.18
N LEU A 45 4.05 -7.34 7.37
CA LEU A 45 5.25 -8.14 7.03
C LEU A 45 6.17 -7.41 6.04
N PHE A 46 5.64 -6.38 5.37
CA PHE A 46 6.40 -5.55 4.47
C PHE A 46 6.86 -4.31 5.24
N VAL A 47 8.17 -4.17 5.40
CA VAL A 47 8.73 -2.85 5.69
C VAL A 47 8.54 -2.04 4.41
N ASP A 48 7.93 -0.86 4.48
CA ASP A 48 7.76 0.09 3.37
C ASP A 48 9.13 0.41 2.72
N LYS A 49 9.63 -0.48 1.87
CA LYS A 49 10.43 -0.10 0.73
C LYS A 49 9.39 0.16 -0.36
N PRO A 50 8.99 1.41 -0.61
CA PRO A 50 8.04 1.70 -1.67
C PRO A 50 8.66 1.28 -3.01
N SER A 51 8.41 0.04 -3.43
CA SER A 51 8.52 -0.42 -4.81
C SER A 51 7.25 0.01 -5.55
N ARG A 52 6.94 1.29 -5.45
CA ARG A 52 6.31 2.00 -6.55
C ARG A 52 7.40 2.93 -7.00
N ARG A 53 7.82 2.82 -8.27
CA ARG A 53 8.38 3.97 -8.98
C ARG A 53 7.62 5.18 -8.45
N LYS A 54 8.31 6.15 -7.87
CA LYS A 54 7.72 7.45 -7.49
C LYS A 54 7.17 8.02 -8.79
N GLN A 55 5.98 7.56 -9.19
CA GLN A 55 5.21 8.23 -10.19
C GLN A 55 4.98 9.59 -9.54
N PRO A 56 5.38 10.69 -10.20
CA PRO A 56 5.12 12.01 -9.66
C PRO A 56 3.65 12.00 -9.25
N VAL A 57 3.40 12.31 -7.97
CA VAL A 57 2.04 12.38 -7.39
C VAL A 57 1.17 13.03 -8.46
N GLY A 58 0.22 12.25 -9.01
CA GLY A 58 -0.49 12.66 -10.20
C GLY A 58 -1.05 14.07 -9.97
N LYS A 59 -0.99 14.95 -10.96
CA LYS A 59 -1.39 16.37 -10.80
C LYS A 59 -2.76 16.50 -10.09
N ALA A 60 -3.67 15.56 -10.34
CA ALA A 60 -4.95 15.43 -9.65
C ALA A 60 -4.82 15.22 -8.13
N GLN A 61 -3.97 14.30 -7.68
CA GLN A 61 -3.74 14.02 -6.26
C GLN A 61 -3.10 15.21 -5.54
N ALA A 62 -2.11 15.87 -6.16
CA ALA A 62 -1.51 17.09 -5.60
C ALA A 62 -2.50 18.26 -5.53
N LEU A 63 -3.40 18.38 -6.49
CA LEU A 63 -4.48 19.37 -6.45
C LEU A 63 -5.50 19.05 -5.36
N PHE A 64 -5.85 17.77 -5.16
CA PHE A 64 -6.76 17.35 -4.11
C PHE A 64 -6.20 17.64 -2.71
N GLU A 65 -4.91 17.37 -2.47
CA GLU A 65 -4.26 17.74 -1.20
C GLU A 65 -4.24 19.25 -0.94
N LYS A 66 -4.11 20.06 -2.00
CA LYS A 66 -4.21 21.52 -1.86
C LYS A 66 -5.64 21.94 -1.57
N LEU A 67 -6.62 21.35 -2.23
CA LEU A 67 -8.04 21.62 -2.03
C LEU A 67 -8.46 21.37 -0.58
N THR A 68 -8.09 20.22 0.00
CA THR A 68 -8.48 19.87 1.38
C THR A 68 -7.89 20.79 2.45
N LYS A 69 -6.83 21.55 2.12
CA LYS A 69 -6.20 22.54 3.01
C LYS A 69 -6.84 23.94 2.92
N LEU A 70 -7.71 24.20 1.94
CA LEU A 70 -8.37 25.49 1.79
C LEU A 70 -9.48 25.70 2.85
N PRO A 71 -9.87 26.95 3.16
CA PRO A 71 -11.07 27.25 3.93
C PRO A 71 -12.34 26.66 3.28
N ARG A 72 -13.32 26.24 4.08
CA ARG A 72 -14.56 25.58 3.61
C ARG A 72 -15.29 26.34 2.49
N SER A 73 -15.35 27.66 2.56
CA SER A 73 -15.97 28.50 1.51
C SER A 73 -15.23 28.43 0.17
N GLN A 74 -13.90 28.37 0.21
CA GLN A 74 -13.06 28.24 -0.99
C GLN A 74 -13.11 26.82 -1.54
N GLN A 75 -13.16 25.80 -0.67
CA GLN A 75 -13.36 24.41 -1.09
C GLN A 75 -14.65 24.23 -1.88
N HIS A 76 -15.76 24.75 -1.35
CA HIS A 76 -17.08 24.62 -1.98
C HIS A 76 -17.10 25.22 -3.39
N LYS A 77 -16.53 26.43 -3.53
CA LYS A 77 -16.43 27.10 -4.82
C LYS A 77 -15.60 26.33 -5.85
N VAL A 78 -14.50 25.70 -5.42
CA VAL A 78 -13.65 24.90 -6.31
C VAL A 78 -14.34 23.61 -6.72
N LEU A 79 -15.04 22.94 -5.77
CA LEU A 79 -15.79 21.71 -6.05
C LEU A 79 -16.92 21.95 -7.05
N GLU A 80 -17.67 23.04 -6.90
CA GLU A 80 -18.76 23.41 -7.82
C GLU A 80 -18.28 23.50 -9.28
N VAL A 81 -17.14 24.17 -9.51
CA VAL A 81 -16.54 24.27 -10.86
C VAL A 81 -16.06 22.90 -11.35
N LEU A 82 -15.46 22.10 -10.49
CA LEU A 82 -14.96 20.77 -10.83
C LEU A 82 -16.09 19.83 -11.27
N GLU A 83 -17.20 19.83 -10.52
CA GLU A 83 -18.40 19.06 -10.81
C GLU A 83 -19.03 19.48 -12.14
N ALA A 84 -19.11 20.79 -12.41
CA ALA A 84 -19.62 21.30 -13.67
C ALA A 84 -18.78 20.83 -14.87
N LEU A 85 -17.45 20.87 -14.77
CA LEU A 85 -16.55 20.43 -15.83
C LEU A 85 -16.58 18.91 -16.02
N LEU A 86 -16.57 18.13 -14.94
CA LEU A 86 -16.67 16.67 -15.01
C LEU A 86 -17.99 16.23 -15.65
N GLY A 87 -19.09 16.91 -15.30
CA GLY A 87 -20.40 16.66 -15.90
C GLY A 87 -20.46 16.95 -17.40
N GLN A 88 -19.57 17.80 -17.94
CA GLN A 88 -19.45 18.02 -19.39
C GLN A 88 -18.68 16.87 -20.06
N TYR A 89 -17.53 16.48 -19.51
CA TYR A 89 -16.71 15.40 -20.09
C TYR A 89 -17.41 14.04 -20.08
N LEU A 90 -18.14 13.71 -19.01
CA LEU A 90 -18.87 12.45 -18.90
C LEU A 90 -20.11 12.36 -19.80
N ARG A 91 -20.61 13.50 -20.31
CA ARG A 91 -21.70 13.54 -21.29
C ARG A 91 -21.21 13.51 -22.74
N ALA A 92 -19.94 13.81 -22.97
CA ALA A 92 -19.34 13.96 -24.29
C ALA A 92 -18.48 12.75 -24.73
N GLY A 93 -18.27 11.77 -23.86
CA GLY A 93 -17.62 10.48 -24.17
C GLY A 93 -18.61 9.34 -24.05
#